data_AF-A0A251XD32-F1
#
_entry.id   AF-A0A251XD32-F1
#
_cell.length_a   1.000
_cell.length_b   1.000
_cell.length_c   1.000
_cell.angle_alpha   90.00
_cell.angle_beta   90.00
_cell.angle_gamma   90.00
#
_symmetry.space_group_name_H-M   'P 1'
#
loop_
_entity.id
_entity.type
_entity.pdbx_description
1 polymer ?
#
loop_
_entity_poly.entity_id
_entity_poly.type
_entity_poly.pdbx_seq_one_letter_code
_entity_poly.pdbx_strand_id
1 'polypeptide(L)'
;MQVSHAMMLNVIARGGDVFADMRALVEDNHEPRGRQLALARRALAIYRTLRTAGIVEQVDDPDGGPTRITLTVDLQADFALNQPLSPFAVAVFEILDRESPTYALDMVSVVEATLDDPRPILSQQQFKARGEAVQAMKAEGIEYDQRMELLEGITHPKPLEELLDQSFATYSASQPWIGDFALSPKSVVRDMYERAMSFSELISFYGLMRSEGLVLRYLSDAFRALRQTVPDEAKTEELLDVIEWLGELVRQVDSSLLDEWEELSHPTQAPGDAPVLPPAPKLLTSNTRAFRILVRNELFRRVQLAAREDLQALGELDQAAGFDADAWGDALDGYFGEYDRILTDGDARSQALVTIEEGPTAWTVRQALHDPEGDHDWGIEATVDLDASNEAGEAVVRVTRVGTLS
;
A
#
# COMPACT_ATOMS: atom_id res chain seq x y z
N MET A 1 18.85 24.16 -9.61
CA MET A 1 19.48 22.91 -9.12
C MET A 1 19.61 22.94 -7.60
N GLN A 2 19.52 21.81 -6.89
CA GLN A 2 19.80 21.71 -5.44
C GLN A 2 20.76 20.54 -5.18
N VAL A 3 21.73 20.73 -4.28
CA VAL A 3 22.63 19.65 -3.83
C VAL A 3 22.07 19.04 -2.55
N SER A 4 21.79 17.74 -2.55
CA SER A 4 21.29 16.97 -1.41
C SER A 4 22.34 16.00 -0.86
N HIS A 5 22.12 15.46 0.34
CA HIS A 5 22.99 14.40 0.88
C HIS A 5 23.01 13.15 -0.02
N ALA A 6 21.87 12.75 -0.58
CA ALA A 6 21.79 11.62 -1.51
C ALA A 6 22.64 11.84 -2.78
N MET A 7 22.67 13.06 -3.33
CA MET A 7 23.53 13.39 -4.46
C MET A 7 25.02 13.23 -4.11
N MET A 8 25.42 13.71 -2.93
CA MET A 8 26.81 13.55 -2.46
C MET A 8 27.17 12.08 -2.25
N LEU A 9 26.30 11.30 -1.60
CA LEU A 9 26.50 9.86 -1.39
C LEU A 9 26.60 9.11 -2.72
N ASN A 10 25.78 9.44 -3.72
CA ASN A 10 25.83 8.85 -5.07
C ASN A 10 27.20 9.04 -5.71
N VAL A 11 27.72 10.28 -5.65
CA VAL A 11 29.01 10.61 -6.27
C VAL A 11 30.17 9.93 -5.54
N ILE A 12 30.08 9.80 -4.20
CA ILE A 12 31.09 9.07 -3.42
C ILE A 12 31.03 7.57 -3.70
N ALA A 13 29.82 6.98 -3.72
CA ALA A 13 29.60 5.55 -3.96
C ALA A 13 30.10 5.11 -5.35
N ARG A 14 29.97 5.98 -6.37
CA ARG A 14 30.52 5.75 -7.71
C ARG A 14 32.04 5.57 -7.71
N GLY A 15 32.74 6.16 -6.72
CA GLY A 15 34.19 6.21 -6.66
C GLY A 15 34.80 7.13 -7.73
N GLY A 16 36.13 7.17 -7.77
CA GLY A 16 36.90 8.06 -8.66
C GLY A 16 37.26 9.39 -7.99
N ASP A 17 37.37 10.46 -8.79
CA ASP A 17 37.66 11.81 -8.29
C ASP A 17 36.36 12.53 -7.88
N VAL A 18 35.85 12.14 -6.71
CA VAL A 18 34.63 12.67 -6.09
C VAL A 18 34.61 14.20 -6.05
N PHE A 19 35.76 14.83 -5.77
CA PHE A 19 35.84 16.29 -5.68
C PHE A 19 35.68 16.95 -7.05
N ALA A 20 36.39 16.46 -8.06
CA ALA A 20 36.25 16.97 -9.42
C ALA A 20 34.83 16.75 -9.97
N ASP A 21 34.24 15.59 -9.70
CA ASP A 21 32.88 15.24 -10.12
C ASP A 21 31.83 16.17 -9.50
N MET A 22 31.88 16.38 -8.17
CA MET A 22 30.97 17.31 -7.51
C MET A 22 31.20 18.76 -7.93
N ARG A 23 32.45 19.15 -8.17
CA ARG A 23 32.77 20.48 -8.68
C ARG A 23 32.18 20.71 -10.08
N ALA A 24 32.31 19.73 -10.98
CA ALA A 24 31.73 19.79 -12.30
C ALA A 24 30.20 19.95 -12.23
N LEU A 25 29.52 19.14 -11.40
CA LEU A 25 28.07 19.25 -11.21
C LEU A 25 27.63 20.65 -10.73
N VAL A 26 28.41 21.27 -9.84
CA VAL A 26 28.12 22.59 -9.27
C VAL A 26 28.47 23.76 -10.21
N GLU A 27 29.51 23.64 -11.03
CA GLU A 27 30.00 24.72 -11.90
C GLU A 27 29.50 24.63 -13.34
N ASP A 28 29.21 23.42 -13.84
CA ASP A 28 28.71 23.14 -15.20
C ASP A 28 27.18 23.10 -15.25
N ASN A 29 26.56 24.21 -14.85
CA ASN A 29 25.13 24.42 -14.95
C ASN A 29 24.81 25.87 -15.31
N HIS A 30 23.58 26.09 -15.81
CA HIS A 30 23.11 27.40 -16.28
C HIS A 30 22.71 28.36 -15.14
N GLU A 31 23.04 28.06 -13.88
CA GLU A 31 22.73 28.95 -12.76
C GLU A 31 23.72 30.13 -12.68
N PRO A 32 23.29 31.32 -12.23
CA PRO A 32 24.18 32.45 -12.01
C PRO A 32 25.30 32.15 -11.01
N ARG A 33 26.47 32.81 -11.14
CA ARG A 33 27.65 32.54 -10.30
C ARG A 33 27.37 32.61 -8.79
N GLY A 34 26.50 33.51 -8.35
CA GLY A 34 26.08 33.60 -6.94
C GLY A 34 25.39 32.33 -6.43
N ARG A 35 24.55 31.70 -7.26
CA ARG A 35 23.91 30.42 -6.93
C ARG A 35 24.86 29.24 -7.00
N GLN A 36 25.77 29.21 -7.98
CA GLN A 36 26.82 28.19 -8.04
C GLN A 36 27.68 28.18 -6.76
N LEU A 37 28.05 29.37 -6.25
CA LEU A 37 28.78 29.48 -4.98
C LEU A 37 27.95 29.02 -3.77
N ALA A 38 26.64 29.27 -3.77
CA ALA A 38 25.74 28.76 -2.73
C ALA A 38 25.65 27.22 -2.77
N LEU A 39 25.56 26.64 -3.97
CA LEU A 39 25.57 25.20 -4.19
C LEU A 39 26.90 24.56 -3.74
N ALA A 40 28.04 25.19 -4.05
CA ALA A 40 29.36 24.75 -3.59
C ALA A 40 29.46 24.77 -2.06
N ARG A 41 28.98 25.84 -1.40
CA ARG A 41 28.94 25.92 0.06
C ARG A 41 28.05 24.84 0.67
N ARG A 42 26.89 24.57 0.06
CA ARG A 42 25.99 23.49 0.50
C ARG A 42 26.63 22.11 0.34
N ALA A 43 27.28 21.84 -0.80
CA ALA A 43 28.01 20.60 -1.03
C ALA A 43 29.11 20.37 0.02
N LEU A 44 29.90 21.41 0.34
CA LEU A 44 30.93 21.34 1.38
C LEU A 44 30.33 21.14 2.79
N ALA A 45 29.20 21.77 3.09
CA ALA A 45 28.51 21.57 4.36
C ALA A 45 28.04 20.11 4.50
N ILE A 46 27.38 19.56 3.48
CA ILE A 46 26.95 18.16 3.40
C ILE A 46 28.13 17.21 3.60
N TYR A 47 29.23 17.40 2.86
CA TYR A 47 30.42 16.57 3.00
C TYR A 47 31.00 16.58 4.42
N ARG A 48 31.07 17.75 5.06
CA ARG A 48 31.55 17.86 6.45
C ARG A 48 30.62 17.15 7.42
N THR A 49 29.31 17.26 7.23
CA THR A 49 28.32 16.54 8.04
C THR A 49 28.52 15.03 7.91
N LEU A 50 28.62 14.50 6.69
CA LEU A 50 28.85 13.07 6.44
C LEU A 50 30.17 12.56 7.03
N ARG A 51 31.23 13.36 6.94
CA ARG A 51 32.53 13.04 7.55
C ARG A 51 32.50 13.07 9.08
N THR A 52 31.78 14.02 9.67
CA THR A 52 31.63 14.13 11.13
C THR A 52 30.81 12.97 11.69
N ALA A 53 29.78 12.55 10.96
CA ALA A 53 29.00 11.35 11.26
C ALA A 53 29.78 10.04 11.05
N GLY A 54 31.01 10.11 10.54
CA GLY A 54 31.85 8.94 10.29
C GLY A 54 31.35 8.05 9.17
N ILE A 55 30.53 8.57 8.24
CA ILE A 55 29.99 7.86 7.05
C ILE A 55 30.94 7.95 5.86
N VAL A 56 31.71 9.03 5.80
CA VAL A 56 32.68 9.30 4.75
C VAL A 56 34.05 9.44 5.39
N GLU A 57 35.01 8.70 4.88
CA GLU A 57 36.41 8.88 5.23
C GLU A 57 37.20 9.47 4.07
N GLN A 58 38.27 10.16 4.44
CA GLN A 58 39.23 10.71 3.50
C GLN A 58 40.54 9.99 3.78
N VAL A 59 40.95 9.13 2.85
CA VAL A 59 42.15 8.30 2.95
C VAL A 59 43.22 8.90 2.05
N ASP A 60 44.27 9.43 2.69
CA ASP A 60 45.44 9.89 1.96
C ASP A 60 46.22 8.68 1.43
N ASP A 61 46.67 8.78 0.18
CA ASP A 61 47.44 7.73 -0.45
C ASP A 61 48.86 7.68 0.19
N PRO A 62 49.28 6.54 0.76
CA PRO A 62 50.59 6.42 1.43
C PRO A 62 51.78 6.70 0.52
N ASP A 63 51.62 6.50 -0.79
CA ASP A 63 52.65 6.67 -1.81
C ASP A 63 52.59 8.07 -2.46
N GLY A 64 51.78 8.98 -1.93
CA GLY A 64 51.66 10.37 -2.39
C GLY A 64 50.70 10.58 -3.57
N GLY A 65 49.83 9.60 -3.84
CA GLY A 65 48.72 9.72 -4.78
C GLY A 65 47.60 10.67 -4.34
N PRO A 66 46.55 10.86 -5.16
CA PRO A 66 45.43 11.72 -4.82
C PRO A 66 44.64 11.15 -3.65
N THR A 67 44.28 12.02 -2.70
CA THR A 67 43.44 11.65 -1.57
C THR A 67 42.11 11.06 -2.01
N ARG A 68 41.77 9.87 -1.52
CA ARG A 68 40.53 9.16 -1.85
C ARG A 68 39.44 9.49 -0.84
N ILE A 69 38.24 9.73 -1.34
CA ILE A 69 37.03 9.87 -0.52
C ILE A 69 36.23 8.58 -0.70
N THR A 70 35.97 7.86 0.39
CA THR A 70 35.21 6.60 0.37
C THR A 70 34.17 6.56 1.49
N LEU A 71 33.19 5.68 1.35
CA LEU A 71 32.21 5.38 2.39
C LEU A 71 32.85 4.41 3.40
N THR A 72 32.65 4.66 4.69
CA THR A 72 33.17 3.85 5.82
C THR A 72 32.26 2.68 6.18
N VAL A 73 30.96 2.85 5.95
CA VAL A 73 29.96 1.81 6.13
C VAL A 73 29.92 0.98 4.84
N ASP A 74 29.90 -0.34 5.01
CA ASP A 74 29.45 -1.27 3.98
C ASP A 74 27.94 -1.05 3.82
N LEU A 75 27.59 0.11 3.24
CA LEU A 75 26.27 0.37 2.69
C LEU A 75 26.08 -0.77 1.70
N GLN A 76 25.36 -1.81 2.11
CA GLN A 76 25.01 -2.95 1.28
C GLN A 76 24.77 -2.42 -0.13
N ALA A 77 25.45 -2.99 -1.13
CA ALA A 77 25.65 -2.36 -2.44
C ALA A 77 24.35 -1.96 -3.19
N ASP A 78 23.18 -2.35 -2.67
CA ASP A 78 21.84 -2.04 -3.19
C ASP A 78 20.99 -1.11 -2.28
N PHE A 79 21.49 -0.68 -1.12
CA PHE A 79 20.71 -0.10 -0.01
C PHE A 79 20.56 1.43 -0.03
N ALA A 80 20.09 1.94 -1.16
CA ALA A 80 19.44 3.25 -1.29
C ALA A 80 20.29 4.49 -1.59
N LEU A 81 20.32 4.80 -2.89
CA LEU A 81 20.46 6.16 -3.39
C LEU A 81 19.12 6.71 -3.94
N ASN A 82 18.10 5.84 -4.07
CA ASN A 82 16.74 6.12 -4.54
C ASN A 82 15.66 5.96 -3.45
N GLN A 83 15.93 5.31 -2.31
CA GLN A 83 15.00 5.17 -1.17
C GLN A 83 15.67 5.52 0.17
N PRO A 84 16.06 6.79 0.39
CA PRO A 84 16.92 7.21 1.51
C PRO A 84 16.33 6.97 2.91
N LEU A 85 15.04 6.67 2.99
CA LEU A 85 14.31 6.36 4.22
C LEU A 85 14.24 4.85 4.53
N SER A 86 14.71 3.96 3.65
CA SER A 86 14.72 2.51 3.91
C SER A 86 15.50 2.11 5.17
N PRO A 87 16.69 2.68 5.48
CA PRO A 87 17.38 2.39 6.75
C PRO A 87 16.56 2.79 7.98
N PHE A 88 15.82 3.90 7.87
CA PHE A 88 14.93 4.34 8.95
C PHE A 88 13.78 3.34 9.14
N ALA A 89 13.14 2.87 8.06
CA ALA A 89 12.08 1.87 8.16
C ALA A 89 12.57 0.59 8.85
N VAL A 90 13.77 0.09 8.50
CA VAL A 90 14.36 -1.09 9.16
C VAL A 90 14.55 -0.87 10.66
N ALA A 91 15.05 0.29 11.07
CA ALA A 91 15.19 0.61 12.49
C ALA A 91 13.83 0.67 13.22
N VAL A 92 12.77 1.13 12.55
CA VAL A 92 11.42 1.12 13.11
C VAL A 92 10.85 -0.30 13.21
N PHE A 93 11.15 -1.18 12.25
CA PHE A 93 10.70 -2.58 12.31
C PHE A 93 11.19 -3.29 13.58
N GLU A 94 12.40 -2.97 14.06
CA GLU A 94 12.98 -3.57 15.27
C GLU A 94 12.24 -3.22 16.57
N ILE A 95 11.47 -2.12 16.58
CA ILE A 95 10.74 -1.66 17.77
C ILE A 95 9.24 -2.01 17.74
N LEU A 96 8.74 -2.56 16.63
CA LEU A 96 7.35 -2.99 16.53
C LEU A 96 7.11 -4.26 17.35
N ASP A 97 5.95 -4.33 18.01
CA ASP A 97 5.55 -5.52 18.75
C ASP A 97 5.07 -6.62 17.80
N ARG A 98 5.85 -7.70 17.72
CA ARG A 98 5.59 -8.86 16.86
C ARG A 98 4.37 -9.67 17.29
N GLU A 99 3.97 -9.58 18.55
CA GLU A 99 2.77 -10.26 19.06
C GLU A 99 1.49 -9.43 18.84
N SER A 100 1.62 -8.18 18.40
CA SER A 100 0.47 -7.33 18.07
C SER A 100 -0.33 -7.92 16.91
N PRO A 101 -1.68 -7.97 17.01
CA PRO A 101 -2.54 -8.39 15.90
C PRO A 101 -2.46 -7.45 14.69
N THR A 102 -1.96 -6.22 14.86
CA THR A 102 -1.78 -5.26 13.76
C THR A 102 -0.38 -5.27 13.17
N TYR A 103 0.54 -6.12 13.64
CA TYR A 103 1.96 -6.09 13.28
C TYR A 103 2.18 -6.08 11.75
N ALA A 104 1.46 -6.90 11.00
CA ALA A 104 1.59 -6.93 9.54
C ALA A 104 1.18 -5.60 8.88
N LEU A 105 0.10 -4.98 9.34
CA LEU A 105 -0.39 -3.68 8.83
C LEU A 105 0.46 -2.51 9.32
N ASP A 106 1.06 -2.63 10.50
CA ASP A 106 1.99 -1.65 11.04
C ASP A 106 3.29 -1.64 10.22
N MET A 107 3.80 -2.81 9.82
CA MET A 107 4.91 -2.95 8.87
C MET A 107 4.59 -2.27 7.52
N VAL A 108 3.37 -2.47 6.99
CA VAL A 108 2.90 -1.77 5.79
C VAL A 108 2.89 -0.26 6.00
N SER A 109 2.34 0.21 7.12
CA SER A 109 2.24 1.64 7.45
C SER A 109 3.61 2.32 7.53
N VAL A 110 4.60 1.65 8.13
CA VAL A 110 5.99 2.14 8.17
C VAL A 110 6.57 2.27 6.76
N VAL A 111 6.37 1.28 5.89
CA VAL A 111 6.84 1.35 4.49
C VAL A 111 6.13 2.47 3.74
N GLU A 112 4.79 2.56 3.83
CA GLU A 112 4.01 3.63 3.18
C GLU A 112 4.49 5.02 3.60
N ALA A 113 4.88 5.19 4.88
CA ALA A 113 5.40 6.45 5.40
C ALA A 113 6.70 6.93 4.75
N THR A 114 7.46 6.01 4.14
CA THR A 114 8.72 6.32 3.43
C THR A 114 8.54 6.63 1.94
N LEU A 115 7.36 6.37 1.39
CA LEU A 115 7.08 6.56 -0.03
C LEU A 115 6.63 7.98 -0.34
N ASP A 116 6.66 8.35 -1.62
CA ASP A 116 6.09 9.60 -2.11
C ASP A 116 4.56 9.65 -1.90
N ASP A 117 4.00 10.86 -1.81
CA ASP A 117 2.55 11.03 -1.64
C ASP A 117 1.77 10.82 -2.93
N PRO A 118 0.83 9.86 -2.97
CA PRO A 118 -0.14 9.77 -4.04
C PRO A 118 -1.24 10.81 -3.80
N ARG A 119 -0.91 12.08 -4.07
CA ARG A 119 -1.78 13.24 -3.75
C ARG A 119 -3.26 13.08 -4.16
N PRO A 120 -3.62 12.51 -5.33
CA PRO A 120 -5.01 12.28 -5.67
C PRO A 120 -5.74 11.38 -4.65
N ILE A 121 -5.10 10.32 -4.17
CA ILE A 121 -5.68 9.39 -3.18
C ILE A 121 -5.85 10.10 -1.83
N LEU A 122 -4.77 10.72 -1.32
CA LEU A 122 -4.79 11.37 -0.01
C LEU A 122 -5.83 12.52 0.05
N SER A 123 -5.98 13.27 -1.05
CA SER A 123 -6.98 14.31 -1.15
C SER A 123 -8.41 13.76 -1.06
N GLN A 124 -8.67 12.59 -1.65
CA GLN A 124 -10.01 11.97 -1.62
C GLN A 124 -10.29 11.29 -0.28
N GLN A 125 -9.28 10.70 0.35
CA GLN A 125 -9.36 10.20 1.73
C GLN A 125 -9.71 11.33 2.70
N GLN A 126 -9.00 12.46 2.62
CA GLN A 126 -9.31 13.63 3.44
C GLN A 126 -10.72 14.16 3.16
N PHE A 127 -11.14 14.22 1.89
CA PHE A 127 -12.49 14.65 1.54
C PHE A 127 -13.57 13.77 2.18
N LYS A 128 -13.42 12.45 2.12
CA LYS A 128 -14.36 11.51 2.76
C LYS A 128 -14.34 11.61 4.28
N ALA A 129 -13.16 11.63 4.90
CA ALA A 129 -13.03 11.75 6.35
C ALA A 129 -13.68 13.05 6.88
N ARG A 130 -13.52 14.16 6.15
CA ARG A 130 -14.22 15.41 6.46
C ARG A 130 -15.74 15.27 6.28
N GLY A 131 -16.19 14.57 5.25
CA GLY A 131 -17.60 14.29 5.01
C GLY A 131 -18.25 13.50 6.17
N GLU A 132 -17.61 12.41 6.59
CA GLU A 132 -18.04 11.58 7.72
C GLU A 132 -18.08 12.38 9.02
N ALA A 133 -17.03 13.15 9.31
CA ALA A 133 -16.96 14.02 10.47
C ALA A 133 -18.07 15.08 10.47
N VAL A 134 -18.37 15.70 9.33
CA VAL A 134 -19.49 16.64 9.22
C VAL A 134 -20.82 15.99 9.62
N GLN A 135 -21.06 14.74 9.20
CA GLN A 135 -22.30 14.05 9.53
C GLN A 135 -22.36 13.66 11.00
N ALA A 136 -21.26 13.14 11.57
CA ALA A 136 -21.17 12.84 13.00
C ALA A 136 -21.41 14.10 13.85
N MET A 137 -20.72 15.19 13.54
CA MET A 137 -20.87 16.47 14.26
C MET A 137 -22.29 17.04 14.14
N LYS A 138 -22.99 16.83 13.01
CA LYS A 138 -24.41 17.21 12.88
C LYS A 138 -25.30 16.36 13.78
N ALA A 139 -25.06 15.05 13.85
CA ALA A 139 -25.81 14.14 14.71
C ALA A 139 -25.62 14.49 16.20
N GLU A 140 -24.42 14.94 16.58
CA GLU A 140 -24.08 15.43 17.92
C GLU A 140 -24.61 16.84 18.21
N GLY A 141 -25.19 17.54 17.23
CA GLY A 141 -25.74 18.88 17.40
C GLY A 141 -24.68 20.00 17.51
N ILE A 142 -23.47 19.80 16.98
CA ILE A 142 -22.39 20.78 17.02
C ILE A 142 -22.71 21.97 16.09
N GLU A 143 -22.56 23.17 16.64
CA GLU A 143 -22.81 24.42 15.93
C GLU A 143 -21.90 24.60 14.71
N TYR A 144 -22.40 25.32 13.69
CA TYR A 144 -21.71 25.44 12.40
C TYR A 144 -20.28 25.98 12.53
N ASP A 145 -20.07 27.06 13.28
CA ASP A 145 -18.76 27.69 13.43
C ASP A 145 -17.75 26.75 14.11
N GLN A 146 -18.20 26.03 15.16
CA GLN A 146 -17.39 25.04 15.85
C GLN A 146 -17.05 23.84 14.95
N ARG A 147 -17.98 23.42 14.08
CA ARG A 147 -17.69 22.39 13.07
C ARG A 147 -16.62 22.86 12.11
N MET A 148 -16.67 24.10 11.62
CA MET A 148 -15.65 24.60 10.68
C MET A 148 -14.26 24.55 11.30
N GLU A 149 -14.11 24.94 12.57
CA GLU A 149 -12.84 24.85 13.31
C GLU A 149 -12.35 23.40 13.45
N LEU A 150 -13.23 22.48 13.88
CA LEU A 150 -12.86 21.06 14.02
C LEU A 150 -12.45 20.42 12.69
N LEU A 151 -13.06 20.82 11.57
CA LEU A 151 -12.76 20.29 10.24
C LEU A 151 -11.39 20.72 9.71
N GLU A 152 -10.78 21.80 10.21
CA GLU A 152 -9.43 22.21 9.78
C GLU A 152 -8.37 21.21 10.22
N GLY A 153 -8.58 20.51 11.35
CA GLY A 153 -7.66 19.49 11.85
C GLY A 153 -7.77 18.13 11.14
N ILE A 154 -8.79 17.91 10.31
CA ILE A 154 -9.03 16.61 9.68
C ILE A 154 -8.22 16.47 8.39
N THR A 155 -7.28 15.53 8.42
CA THR A 155 -6.45 15.13 7.28
C THR A 155 -6.82 13.73 6.76
N HIS A 156 -6.00 13.17 5.87
CA HIS A 156 -6.04 11.74 5.56
C HIS A 156 -5.64 10.88 6.78
N PRO A 157 -5.96 9.57 6.80
CA PRO A 157 -5.54 8.65 7.85
C PRO A 157 -4.01 8.47 7.89
N LYS A 158 -3.44 8.52 9.10
CA LYS A 158 -2.00 8.47 9.36
C LYS A 158 -1.67 7.44 10.45
N PRO A 159 -1.72 6.14 10.14
CA PRO A 159 -1.36 5.10 11.11
C PRO A 159 0.06 5.32 11.60
N LEU A 160 0.27 5.08 12.91
CA LEU A 160 1.56 5.22 13.60
C LEU A 160 2.21 6.61 13.54
N GLU A 161 1.47 7.69 13.22
CA GLU A 161 2.03 9.05 13.09
C GLU A 161 2.92 9.45 14.28
N GLU A 162 2.40 9.30 15.50
CA GLU A 162 3.14 9.66 16.71
C GLU A 162 4.44 8.83 16.87
N LEU A 163 4.36 7.51 16.68
CA LEU A 163 5.52 6.61 16.79
C LEU A 163 6.57 6.93 15.71
N LEU A 164 6.12 7.18 14.48
CA LEU A 164 6.98 7.48 13.34
C LEU A 164 7.67 8.83 13.52
N ASP A 165 6.95 9.87 13.93
CA ASP A 165 7.50 11.20 14.16
C ASP A 165 8.55 11.19 15.28
N GLN A 166 8.26 10.52 16.40
CA GLN A 166 9.19 10.37 17.52
C GLN A 166 10.45 9.58 17.11
N SER A 167 10.26 8.48 16.37
CA SER A 167 11.36 7.66 15.87
C SER A 167 12.22 8.45 14.89
N PHE A 168 11.61 9.25 14.01
CA PHE A 168 12.31 10.04 13.01
C PHE A 168 13.11 11.18 13.61
N ALA A 169 12.55 11.87 14.62
CA ALA A 169 13.29 12.88 15.38
C ALA A 169 14.54 12.29 16.04
N THR A 170 14.42 11.08 16.60
CA THR A 170 15.54 10.36 17.22
C THR A 170 16.56 9.89 16.18
N TYR A 171 16.10 9.32 15.06
CA TYR A 171 16.96 8.81 14.00
C TYR A 171 17.70 9.94 13.26
N SER A 172 17.04 11.05 12.97
CA SER A 172 17.66 12.20 12.30
C SER A 172 18.74 12.88 13.15
N ALA A 173 18.67 12.76 14.48
CA ALA A 173 19.72 13.24 15.38
C ALA A 173 21.01 12.43 15.26
N SER A 174 20.93 11.13 14.95
CA SER A 174 22.10 10.25 14.77
C SER A 174 22.56 10.15 13.30
N GLN A 175 21.63 10.29 12.34
CA GLN A 175 21.91 10.20 10.90
C GLN A 175 21.51 11.50 10.18
N PRO A 176 22.37 12.54 10.17
CA PRO A 176 21.99 13.88 9.71
C PRO A 176 21.56 13.99 8.25
N TRP A 177 21.93 13.04 7.37
CA TRP A 177 21.55 13.07 5.96
C TRP A 177 20.06 12.81 5.72
N ILE A 178 19.40 12.15 6.67
CA ILE A 178 17.96 11.89 6.61
C ILE A 178 17.15 13.18 6.83
N GLY A 179 17.73 14.20 7.47
CA GLY A 179 17.05 15.47 7.74
C GLY A 179 16.70 16.30 6.50
N ASP A 180 17.19 15.95 5.31
CA ASP A 180 16.73 16.54 4.04
C ASP A 180 15.40 15.93 3.54
N PHE A 181 14.92 14.85 4.17
CA PHE A 181 13.69 14.14 3.83
C PHE A 181 12.61 14.37 4.89
N ALA A 182 11.35 14.21 4.48
CA ALA A 182 10.22 14.22 5.39
C ALA A 182 9.54 12.85 5.31
N LEU A 183 9.17 12.30 6.46
CA LEU A 183 8.21 11.22 6.49
C LEU A 183 6.84 11.75 6.10
N SER A 184 6.05 10.87 5.49
CA SER A 184 4.65 11.16 5.23
C SER A 184 3.82 9.95 5.67
N PRO A 185 3.48 9.84 6.97
CA PRO A 185 2.55 8.81 7.42
C PRO A 185 1.26 8.86 6.59
N LYS A 186 0.84 7.71 6.06
CA LYS A 186 -0.34 7.56 5.22
C LYS A 186 -0.83 6.11 5.22
N SER A 187 -2.08 5.90 4.82
CA SER A 187 -2.69 4.57 4.70
C SER A 187 -3.35 4.45 3.33
N VAL A 188 -2.72 3.77 2.37
CA VAL A 188 -3.33 3.50 1.07
C VAL A 188 -3.44 1.99 0.89
N VAL A 189 -2.32 1.27 0.97
CA VAL A 189 -2.32 -0.21 0.93
C VAL A 189 -3.05 -0.75 2.16
N ARG A 190 -2.80 -0.17 3.34
CA ARG A 190 -3.49 -0.57 4.57
C ARG A 190 -5.00 -0.34 4.46
N ASP A 191 -5.42 0.84 3.99
CA ASP A 191 -6.85 1.16 3.78
C ASP A 191 -7.51 0.21 2.78
N MET A 192 -6.84 -0.11 1.66
CA MET A 192 -7.32 -1.14 0.71
C MET A 192 -7.50 -2.50 1.39
N TYR A 193 -6.52 -2.92 2.19
CA TYR A 193 -6.55 -4.23 2.83
C TYR A 193 -7.63 -4.31 3.92
N GLU A 194 -7.70 -3.33 4.81
CA GLU A 194 -8.69 -3.26 5.91
C GLU A 194 -10.13 -3.21 5.38
N ARG A 195 -10.35 -2.47 4.29
CA ARG A 195 -11.66 -2.38 3.61
C ARG A 195 -11.91 -3.47 2.58
N ALA A 196 -11.00 -4.44 2.46
CA ALA A 196 -11.09 -5.52 1.47
C ALA A 196 -11.30 -5.05 0.02
N MET A 197 -10.80 -3.87 -0.35
CA MET A 197 -11.08 -3.28 -1.66
C MET A 197 -10.25 -3.91 -2.77
N SER A 198 -10.91 -4.19 -3.90
CA SER A 198 -10.23 -4.42 -5.18
C SER A 198 -9.63 -3.12 -5.74
N PHE A 199 -8.83 -3.22 -6.82
CA PHE A 199 -8.33 -2.02 -7.49
C PHE A 199 -9.47 -1.17 -8.05
N SER A 200 -10.39 -1.78 -8.80
CA SER A 200 -11.56 -1.11 -9.38
C SER A 200 -12.44 -0.46 -8.33
N GLU A 201 -12.59 -1.10 -7.17
CA GLU A 201 -13.33 -0.56 -6.04
C GLU A 201 -12.64 0.62 -5.39
N LEU A 202 -11.31 0.58 -5.18
CA LEU A 202 -10.57 1.75 -4.70
C LEU A 202 -10.79 2.94 -5.64
N ILE A 203 -10.72 2.69 -6.96
CA ILE A 203 -10.91 3.72 -7.98
C ILE A 203 -12.33 4.29 -7.92
N SER A 204 -13.35 3.43 -7.87
CA SER A 204 -14.76 3.85 -7.79
C SER A 204 -15.05 4.57 -6.47
N PHE A 205 -14.64 3.97 -5.35
CA PHE A 205 -14.89 4.48 -4.00
C PHE A 205 -14.34 5.89 -3.82
N TYR A 206 -13.11 6.16 -4.26
CA TYR A 206 -12.49 7.48 -4.16
C TYR A 206 -12.66 8.35 -5.42
N GLY A 207 -13.37 7.89 -6.46
CA GLY A 207 -13.60 8.65 -7.69
C GLY A 207 -12.31 8.98 -8.46
N LEU A 208 -11.40 8.00 -8.59
CA LEU A 208 -10.05 8.16 -9.12
C LEU A 208 -9.88 7.77 -10.59
N MET A 209 -10.96 7.70 -11.39
CA MET A 209 -10.93 7.27 -12.81
C MET A 209 -9.88 7.97 -13.68
N ARG A 210 -9.50 9.22 -13.34
CA ARG A 210 -8.49 10.00 -14.08
C ARG A 210 -7.06 9.85 -13.54
N SER A 211 -6.87 8.96 -12.56
CA SER A 211 -5.61 8.80 -11.83
C SER A 211 -5.22 7.34 -11.64
N GLU A 212 -5.89 6.41 -12.33
CA GLU A 212 -5.64 4.97 -12.26
C GLU A 212 -4.15 4.60 -12.42
N GLY A 213 -3.48 5.11 -13.46
CA GLY A 213 -2.06 4.86 -13.67
C GLY A 213 -1.16 5.41 -12.54
N LEU A 214 -1.55 6.50 -11.87
CA LEU A 214 -0.83 7.00 -10.69
C LEU A 214 -1.05 6.09 -9.48
N VAL A 215 -2.26 5.57 -9.30
CA VAL A 215 -2.59 4.61 -8.26
C VAL A 215 -1.79 3.32 -8.47
N LEU A 216 -1.82 2.75 -9.68
CA LEU A 216 -1.07 1.54 -10.00
C LEU A 216 0.44 1.73 -9.78
N ARG A 217 1.00 2.88 -10.19
CA ARG A 217 2.41 3.21 -9.93
C ARG A 217 2.70 3.20 -8.43
N TYR A 218 1.87 3.86 -7.63
CA TYR A 218 2.04 3.89 -6.17
C TYR A 218 1.97 2.47 -5.55
N LEU A 219 0.98 1.66 -5.93
CA LEU A 219 0.85 0.28 -5.44
C LEU A 219 2.03 -0.60 -5.85
N SER A 220 2.55 -0.41 -7.07
CA SER A 220 3.76 -1.07 -7.54
C SER A 220 4.99 -0.67 -6.74
N ASP A 221 5.11 0.62 -6.41
CA ASP A 221 6.22 1.14 -5.60
C ASP A 221 6.13 0.61 -4.16
N ALA A 222 4.93 0.56 -3.58
CA ALA A 222 4.69 -0.03 -2.26
C ALA A 222 5.02 -1.53 -2.22
N PHE A 223 4.61 -2.29 -3.22
CA PHE A 223 4.97 -3.71 -3.34
C PHE A 223 6.48 -3.93 -3.39
N ARG A 224 7.18 -3.17 -4.24
CA ARG A 224 8.65 -3.27 -4.35
C ARG A 224 9.32 -2.90 -3.03
N ALA A 225 8.89 -1.80 -2.41
CA ALA A 225 9.44 -1.32 -1.15
C ALA A 225 9.24 -2.33 0.00
N LEU A 226 8.05 -2.92 0.13
CA LEU A 226 7.78 -3.98 1.10
C LEU A 226 8.68 -5.20 0.90
N ARG A 227 8.84 -5.65 -0.35
CA ARG A 227 9.66 -6.81 -0.67
C ARG A 227 11.15 -6.59 -0.40
N GLN A 228 11.65 -5.37 -0.67
CA GLN A 228 13.07 -5.03 -0.58
C GLN A 228 13.51 -4.55 0.80
N THR A 229 12.65 -3.81 1.51
CA THR A 229 13.04 -3.13 2.75
C THR A 229 12.80 -4.01 3.98
N VAL A 230 11.77 -4.85 3.97
CA VAL A 230 11.44 -5.70 5.12
C VAL A 230 12.40 -6.90 5.17
N PRO A 231 13.15 -7.09 6.28
CA PRO A 231 14.00 -8.27 6.47
C PRO A 231 13.20 -9.57 6.50
N ASP A 232 13.78 -10.68 6.02
CA ASP A 232 13.06 -11.96 5.93
C ASP A 232 12.64 -12.50 7.30
N GLU A 233 13.45 -12.30 8.33
CA GLU A 233 13.18 -12.70 9.72
C GLU A 233 12.02 -11.93 10.38
N ALA A 234 11.73 -10.73 9.87
CA ALA A 234 10.62 -9.88 10.34
C ALA A 234 9.29 -10.23 9.66
N LYS A 235 9.32 -11.00 8.56
CA LYS A 235 8.13 -11.41 7.80
C LYS A 235 7.39 -12.54 8.51
N THR A 236 6.26 -12.21 9.13
CA THR A 236 5.27 -13.19 9.59
C THR A 236 4.51 -13.79 8.41
N GLU A 237 3.81 -14.90 8.62
CA GLU A 237 2.95 -15.49 7.58
C GLU A 237 1.90 -14.51 7.07
N GLU A 238 1.30 -13.73 7.97
CA GLU A 238 0.34 -12.69 7.64
C GLU A 238 0.96 -11.55 6.81
N LEU A 239 2.17 -11.09 7.14
CA LEU A 239 2.84 -10.07 6.32
C LEU A 239 3.18 -10.62 4.93
N LEU A 240 3.62 -11.88 4.85
CA LEU A 240 3.85 -12.54 3.57
C LEU A 240 2.56 -12.65 2.75
N ASP A 241 1.42 -12.93 3.39
CA ASP A 241 0.09 -12.92 2.75
C ASP A 241 -0.20 -11.54 2.13
N VAL A 242 -0.01 -10.46 2.90
CA VAL A 242 -0.23 -9.09 2.41
C VAL A 242 0.68 -8.75 1.23
N ILE A 243 1.98 -9.08 1.31
CA ILE A 243 2.95 -8.84 0.22
C ILE A 243 2.57 -9.62 -1.04
N GLU A 244 2.15 -10.87 -0.87
CA GLU A 244 1.76 -11.75 -1.97
C GLU A 244 0.46 -11.28 -2.65
N TRP A 245 -0.55 -10.91 -1.86
CA TRP A 245 -1.78 -10.29 -2.34
C TRP A 245 -1.51 -9.01 -3.13
N LEU A 246 -0.75 -8.07 -2.56
CA LEU A 246 -0.45 -6.81 -3.23
C LEU A 246 0.33 -7.03 -4.53
N GLY A 247 1.27 -7.97 -4.52
CA GLY A 247 2.02 -8.33 -5.72
C GLY A 247 1.16 -8.96 -6.80
N GLU A 248 0.14 -9.72 -6.44
CA GLU A 248 -0.81 -10.29 -7.39
C GLU A 248 -1.74 -9.22 -7.97
N LEU A 249 -2.30 -8.35 -7.11
CA LEU A 249 -3.12 -7.22 -7.53
C LEU A 249 -2.40 -6.35 -8.56
N VAL A 250 -1.15 -5.97 -8.29
CA VAL A 250 -0.35 -5.17 -9.23
C VAL A 250 -0.14 -5.89 -10.57
N ARG A 251 0.13 -7.20 -10.55
CA ARG A 251 0.35 -7.96 -11.80
C ARG A 251 -0.91 -8.05 -12.65
N GLN A 252 -2.07 -8.27 -12.03
CA GLN A 252 -3.34 -8.39 -12.75
C GLN A 252 -3.71 -7.08 -13.45
N VAL A 253 -3.63 -5.96 -12.72
CA VAL A 253 -3.96 -4.63 -13.27
C VAL A 253 -2.96 -4.19 -14.34
N ASP A 254 -1.66 -4.45 -14.15
CA ASP A 254 -0.64 -4.14 -15.17
C ASP A 254 -0.86 -4.94 -16.46
N SER A 255 -1.26 -6.22 -16.34
CA SER A 255 -1.58 -7.05 -17.50
C SER A 255 -2.82 -6.55 -18.25
N SER A 256 -3.90 -6.22 -17.54
CA SER A 256 -5.14 -5.73 -18.16
C SER A 256 -4.94 -4.38 -18.87
N LEU A 257 -4.19 -3.45 -18.27
CA LEU A 257 -3.88 -2.17 -18.90
C LEU A 257 -2.98 -2.32 -20.13
N LEU A 258 -2.09 -3.31 -20.13
CA LEU A 258 -1.24 -3.62 -21.28
C LEU A 258 -2.07 -4.18 -22.43
N ASP A 259 -2.98 -5.11 -22.13
CA ASP A 259 -3.92 -5.69 -23.11
C ASP A 259 -4.83 -4.59 -23.72
N GLU A 260 -5.40 -3.71 -22.90
CA GLU A 260 -6.21 -2.56 -23.37
C GLU A 260 -5.41 -1.61 -24.28
N TRP A 261 -4.14 -1.36 -23.95
CA TRP A 261 -3.27 -0.53 -24.78
C TRP A 261 -2.91 -1.21 -26.11
N GLU A 262 -2.65 -2.52 -26.11
CA GLU A 262 -2.43 -3.31 -27.34
C GLU A 262 -3.66 -3.26 -28.25
N GLU A 263 -4.88 -3.39 -27.70
CA GLU A 263 -6.13 -3.26 -28.46
C GLU A 263 -6.31 -1.87 -29.08
N LEU A 264 -5.98 -0.81 -28.35
CA LEU A 264 -6.09 0.58 -28.82
C LEU A 264 -4.98 0.96 -29.81
N SER A 265 -3.79 0.39 -29.68
CA SER A 265 -2.64 0.68 -30.56
C SER A 265 -2.66 -0.13 -31.85
N HIS A 266 -3.41 -1.24 -31.90
CA HIS A 266 -3.53 -2.12 -33.07
C HIS A 266 -4.96 -2.52 -33.47
N PRO A 267 -5.86 -1.56 -33.81
CA PRO A 267 -7.26 -1.84 -34.15
C PRO A 267 -7.49 -2.58 -35.49
N THR A 268 -6.45 -2.99 -36.23
CA THR A 268 -6.58 -3.58 -37.58
C THR A 268 -5.58 -4.69 -37.92
N GLN A 269 -5.06 -5.44 -36.95
CA GLN A 269 -4.25 -6.62 -37.29
C GLN A 269 -5.13 -7.73 -37.89
N ALA A 270 -4.92 -8.00 -39.19
CA ALA A 270 -5.49 -9.15 -39.87
C ALA A 270 -4.84 -10.46 -39.36
N PRO A 271 -5.59 -11.57 -39.27
CA PRO A 271 -5.06 -12.83 -38.76
C PRO A 271 -4.07 -13.41 -39.78
N GLY A 272 -2.76 -13.31 -39.53
CA GLY A 272 -1.78 -13.80 -40.50
C GLY A 272 -0.31 -13.80 -40.08
N ASP A 273 0.15 -12.94 -39.18
CA ASP A 273 1.50 -12.99 -38.64
C ASP A 273 1.39 -13.13 -37.13
N ALA A 274 1.58 -14.34 -36.61
CA ALA A 274 1.66 -14.55 -35.17
C ALA A 274 3.03 -14.04 -34.70
N PRO A 275 3.10 -12.93 -33.94
CA PRO A 275 4.30 -12.64 -33.17
C PRO A 275 4.53 -13.83 -32.23
N VAL A 276 5.77 -14.04 -31.80
CA VAL A 276 6.02 -14.90 -30.64
C VAL A 276 5.35 -14.21 -29.46
N LEU A 277 4.09 -14.57 -29.20
CA LEU A 277 3.34 -14.07 -28.05
C LEU A 277 4.20 -14.37 -26.82
N PRO A 278 4.44 -13.37 -25.94
CA PRO A 278 4.99 -13.66 -24.63
C PRO A 278 4.17 -14.79 -23.98
N PRO A 279 4.78 -15.61 -23.12
CA PRO A 279 4.04 -16.67 -22.43
C PRO A 279 2.78 -16.06 -21.82
N ALA A 280 1.64 -16.74 -22.00
CA ALA A 280 0.36 -16.27 -21.49
C ALA A 280 0.54 -15.84 -20.02
N PRO A 281 -0.02 -14.67 -19.63
CA PRO A 281 0.07 -14.20 -18.26
C PRO A 281 -0.38 -15.32 -17.32
N LYS A 282 0.32 -15.45 -16.19
CA LYS A 282 -0.04 -16.47 -15.21
C LYS A 282 -1.47 -16.19 -14.76
N LEU A 283 -2.33 -17.22 -14.83
CA LEU A 283 -3.70 -17.16 -14.35
C LEU A 283 -3.72 -16.71 -12.89
N LEU A 284 -4.66 -15.83 -12.53
CA LEU A 284 -4.86 -15.37 -11.15
C LEU A 284 -4.91 -16.55 -10.17
N THR A 285 -5.67 -17.59 -10.54
CA THR A 285 -5.88 -18.78 -9.70
C THR A 285 -4.64 -19.68 -9.60
N SER A 286 -3.60 -19.44 -10.41
CA SER A 286 -2.32 -20.17 -10.30
C SER A 286 -1.53 -19.77 -9.06
N ASN A 287 -1.75 -18.57 -8.51
CA ASN A 287 -1.29 -18.21 -7.19
C ASN A 287 -2.39 -18.49 -6.15
N THR A 288 -2.50 -19.74 -5.73
CA THR A 288 -3.51 -20.20 -4.76
C THR A 288 -3.51 -19.38 -3.47
N ARG A 289 -2.34 -18.93 -3.00
CA ARG A 289 -2.22 -18.18 -1.75
C ARG A 289 -2.77 -16.76 -1.89
N ALA A 290 -2.36 -16.02 -2.91
CA ALA A 290 -2.93 -14.71 -3.22
C ALA A 290 -4.43 -14.80 -3.50
N PHE A 291 -4.85 -15.80 -4.27
CA PHE A 291 -6.25 -15.99 -4.62
C PHE A 291 -7.13 -16.27 -3.40
N ARG A 292 -6.64 -17.05 -2.42
CA ARG A 292 -7.35 -17.25 -1.14
C ARG A 292 -7.61 -15.94 -0.39
N ILE A 293 -6.66 -15.00 -0.45
CA ILE A 293 -6.80 -13.68 0.19
C ILE A 293 -7.85 -12.84 -0.56
N LEU A 294 -7.85 -12.88 -1.89
CA LEU A 294 -8.87 -12.18 -2.69
C LEU A 294 -10.28 -12.70 -2.41
N VAL A 295 -10.44 -14.03 -2.32
CA VAL A 295 -11.72 -14.66 -1.95
C VAL A 295 -12.17 -14.23 -0.56
N ARG A 296 -11.27 -14.21 0.43
CA ARG A 296 -11.59 -13.73 1.79
C ARG A 296 -11.99 -12.26 1.80
N ASN A 297 -11.30 -11.42 1.04
CA ASN A 297 -11.64 -10.01 0.91
C ASN A 297 -13.06 -9.84 0.32
N GLU A 298 -13.38 -10.56 -0.74
CA GLU A 298 -14.68 -10.44 -1.41
C GLU A 298 -15.85 -10.93 -0.53
N LEU A 299 -15.62 -11.96 0.30
CA LEU A 299 -16.58 -12.37 1.33
C LEU A 299 -16.71 -11.32 2.44
N PHE A 300 -15.59 -10.82 2.97
CA PHE A 300 -15.61 -9.83 4.05
C PHE A 300 -16.25 -8.52 3.61
N ARG A 301 -16.09 -8.14 2.34
CA ARG A 301 -16.77 -6.98 1.77
C ARG A 301 -18.29 -7.09 1.87
N ARG A 302 -18.87 -8.27 1.61
CA ARG A 302 -20.31 -8.54 1.83
C ARG A 302 -20.68 -8.42 3.30
N VAL A 303 -19.83 -8.93 4.21
CA VAL A 303 -20.04 -8.75 5.67
C VAL A 303 -20.08 -7.27 6.03
N GLN A 304 -19.16 -6.45 5.51
CA GLN A 304 -19.13 -5.01 5.77
C GLN A 304 -20.35 -4.25 5.21
N LEU A 305 -20.86 -4.69 4.05
CA LEU A 305 -22.09 -4.11 3.48
C LEU A 305 -23.33 -4.53 4.27
N ALA A 306 -23.41 -5.80 4.68
CA ALA A 306 -24.48 -6.34 5.53
C ALA A 306 -24.52 -5.64 6.89
N ALA A 307 -23.36 -5.41 7.52
CA ALA A 307 -23.25 -4.70 8.80
C ALA A 307 -23.75 -3.25 8.74
N ARG A 308 -23.75 -2.64 7.54
CA ARG A 308 -24.29 -1.29 7.30
C ARG A 308 -25.71 -1.31 6.73
N GLU A 309 -26.31 -2.49 6.61
CA GLU A 309 -27.62 -2.70 5.97
C GLU A 309 -27.70 -2.09 4.56
N ASP A 310 -26.58 -2.10 3.84
CA ASP A 310 -26.47 -1.54 2.48
C ASP A 310 -26.96 -2.56 1.43
N LEU A 311 -28.26 -2.87 1.51
CA LEU A 311 -28.90 -3.92 0.70
C LEU A 311 -28.80 -3.65 -0.79
N GLN A 312 -28.81 -2.38 -1.19
CA GLN A 312 -28.67 -2.00 -2.60
C GLN A 312 -27.30 -2.42 -3.14
N ALA A 313 -26.23 -2.06 -2.44
CA ALA A 313 -24.88 -2.40 -2.88
C ALA A 313 -24.63 -3.92 -2.82
N LEU A 314 -25.20 -4.63 -1.85
CA LEU A 314 -25.19 -6.10 -1.81
C LEU A 314 -25.88 -6.72 -3.03
N GLY A 315 -27.09 -6.24 -3.34
CA GLY A 315 -27.83 -6.69 -4.51
C GLY A 315 -27.12 -6.41 -5.82
N GLU A 316 -26.46 -5.25 -5.96
CA GLU A 316 -25.66 -4.92 -7.16
C GLU A 316 -24.53 -5.95 -7.41
N LEU A 317 -23.93 -6.50 -6.35
CA LEU A 317 -22.89 -7.52 -6.45
C LEU A 317 -23.42 -8.90 -6.78
N ASP A 318 -24.50 -9.32 -6.13
CA ASP A 318 -24.92 -10.72 -6.15
C ASP A 318 -26.15 -11.00 -7.03
N GLN A 319 -26.80 -9.97 -7.60
CA GLN A 319 -27.94 -10.13 -8.51
C GLN A 319 -27.62 -11.04 -9.71
N ALA A 320 -26.37 -11.01 -10.21
CA ALA A 320 -25.94 -11.85 -11.32
C ALA A 320 -25.83 -13.33 -10.93
N ALA A 321 -25.67 -13.62 -9.63
CA ALA A 321 -25.76 -14.95 -9.05
C ALA A 321 -27.20 -15.32 -8.62
N GLY A 322 -28.17 -14.41 -8.81
CA GLY A 322 -29.57 -14.61 -8.44
C GLY A 322 -29.90 -14.26 -6.99
N PHE A 323 -29.02 -13.52 -6.30
CA PHE A 323 -29.22 -13.10 -4.91
C PHE A 323 -29.27 -11.57 -4.87
N ASP A 324 -30.46 -11.02 -5.08
CA ASP A 324 -30.68 -9.58 -5.19
C ASP A 324 -30.85 -8.88 -3.82
N ALA A 325 -31.14 -7.59 -3.84
CA ALA A 325 -31.30 -6.79 -2.61
C ALA A 325 -32.44 -7.29 -1.72
N ASP A 326 -33.53 -7.81 -2.31
CA ASP A 326 -34.67 -8.35 -1.57
C ASP A 326 -34.27 -9.67 -0.88
N ALA A 327 -33.57 -10.57 -1.59
CA ALA A 327 -33.05 -11.81 -1.02
C ALA A 327 -32.05 -11.56 0.14
N TRP A 328 -31.20 -10.54 0.01
CA TRP A 328 -30.33 -10.08 1.09
C TRP A 328 -31.12 -9.54 2.29
N GLY A 329 -32.16 -8.72 2.03
CA GLY A 329 -33.04 -8.19 3.07
C GLY A 329 -33.73 -9.31 3.86
N ASP A 330 -34.38 -10.24 3.17
CA ASP A 330 -35.07 -11.38 3.79
C ASP A 330 -34.12 -12.24 4.65
N ALA A 331 -32.88 -12.42 4.20
CA ALA A 331 -31.88 -13.19 4.94
C ALA A 331 -31.37 -12.45 6.18
N LEU A 332 -31.08 -11.15 6.06
CA LEU A 332 -30.56 -10.33 7.16
C LEU A 332 -31.63 -10.01 8.19
N ASP A 333 -32.91 -9.92 7.82
CA ASP A 333 -34.03 -9.80 8.76
C ASP A 333 -34.04 -10.95 9.78
N GLY A 334 -33.65 -12.15 9.34
CA GLY A 334 -33.48 -13.30 10.23
C GLY A 334 -32.35 -13.11 11.24
N TYR A 335 -31.19 -12.62 10.80
CA TYR A 335 -30.05 -12.32 11.66
C TYR A 335 -30.38 -11.21 12.66
N PHE A 336 -30.91 -10.10 12.19
CA PHE A 336 -31.27 -8.94 13.02
C PHE A 336 -32.49 -9.18 13.92
N GLY A 337 -33.23 -10.25 13.67
CA GLY A 337 -34.24 -10.76 14.60
C GLY A 337 -33.64 -11.38 15.86
N GLU A 338 -32.38 -11.83 15.81
CA GLU A 338 -31.66 -12.49 16.90
C GLU A 338 -30.57 -11.59 17.51
N TYR A 339 -29.79 -10.90 16.68
CA TYR A 339 -28.65 -10.06 17.09
C TYR A 339 -28.84 -8.60 16.70
N ASP A 340 -28.25 -7.66 17.44
CA ASP A 340 -28.46 -6.22 17.23
C ASP A 340 -27.51 -5.59 16.19
N ARG A 341 -26.36 -6.22 15.92
CA ARG A 341 -25.35 -5.73 14.97
C ARG A 341 -24.42 -6.84 14.51
N ILE A 342 -23.89 -6.68 13.30
CA ILE A 342 -22.74 -7.47 12.83
C ILE A 342 -21.47 -6.71 13.20
N LEU A 343 -20.53 -7.40 13.85
CA LEU A 343 -19.21 -6.84 14.17
C LEU A 343 -18.28 -6.96 12.95
N THR A 344 -17.51 -5.90 12.68
CA THR A 344 -16.57 -5.82 11.54
C THR A 344 -15.18 -5.36 11.98
N ASP A 345 -14.81 -5.63 13.23
CA ASP A 345 -13.49 -5.32 13.78
C ASP A 345 -12.42 -6.31 13.28
N GLY A 346 -11.21 -6.24 13.83
CA GLY A 346 -10.09 -7.10 13.43
C GLY A 346 -10.42 -8.60 13.56
N ASP A 347 -11.21 -8.97 14.58
CA ASP A 347 -11.59 -10.36 14.83
C ASP A 347 -12.57 -10.88 13.77
N ALA A 348 -13.42 -10.00 13.22
CA ALA A 348 -14.35 -10.34 12.14
C ALA A 348 -13.63 -10.74 10.82
N ARG A 349 -12.36 -10.38 10.64
CA ARG A 349 -11.51 -10.81 9.49
C ARG A 349 -10.72 -12.09 9.77
N SER A 350 -10.87 -12.67 10.96
CA SER A 350 -10.09 -13.83 11.38
C SER A 350 -10.24 -14.98 10.40
N GLN A 351 -9.12 -15.68 10.15
CA GLN A 351 -9.12 -16.90 9.35
C GLN A 351 -10.04 -17.98 9.94
N ALA A 352 -10.33 -17.92 11.25
CA ALA A 352 -11.21 -18.85 11.93
C ALA A 352 -12.68 -18.72 11.49
N LEU A 353 -13.10 -17.56 10.98
CA LEU A 353 -14.47 -17.32 10.51
C LEU A 353 -14.68 -17.70 9.05
N VAL A 354 -13.63 -18.16 8.35
CA VAL A 354 -13.69 -18.47 6.92
C VAL A 354 -13.21 -19.88 6.64
N THR A 355 -14.10 -20.70 6.07
CA THR A 355 -13.78 -22.02 5.54
C THR A 355 -13.74 -21.98 4.02
N ILE A 356 -12.67 -22.50 3.42
CA ILE A 356 -12.49 -22.57 1.98
C ILE A 356 -12.16 -24.02 1.60
N GLU A 357 -13.03 -24.63 0.80
CA GLU A 357 -12.84 -25.95 0.23
C GLU A 357 -12.45 -25.82 -1.25
N GLU A 358 -11.23 -26.23 -1.56
CA GLU A 358 -10.67 -26.08 -2.90
C GLU A 358 -11.11 -27.22 -3.83
N GLY A 359 -11.76 -26.85 -4.93
CA GLY A 359 -12.05 -27.73 -6.05
C GLY A 359 -11.25 -27.38 -7.31
N PRO A 360 -11.26 -28.25 -8.33
CA PRO A 360 -10.46 -28.08 -9.54
C PRO A 360 -10.99 -26.97 -10.48
N THR A 361 -12.28 -26.65 -10.42
CA THR A 361 -12.93 -25.66 -11.28
C THR A 361 -13.68 -24.58 -10.49
N ALA A 362 -14.05 -24.88 -9.25
CA ALA A 362 -14.72 -23.96 -8.36
C ALA A 362 -14.32 -24.26 -6.91
N TRP A 363 -14.30 -23.25 -6.05
CA TRP A 363 -14.12 -23.41 -4.61
C TRP A 363 -15.46 -23.22 -3.90
N THR A 364 -15.69 -23.96 -2.83
CA THR A 364 -16.84 -23.74 -1.93
C THR A 364 -16.35 -22.96 -0.73
N VAL A 365 -17.04 -21.89 -0.37
CA VAL A 365 -16.61 -21.00 0.70
C VAL A 365 -17.74 -20.67 1.66
N ARG A 366 -17.39 -20.54 2.92
CA ARG A 366 -18.30 -20.20 4.01
C ARG A 366 -17.66 -19.14 4.89
N GLN A 367 -18.35 -18.03 5.08
CA GLN A 367 -17.97 -16.93 5.97
C GLN A 367 -19.01 -16.84 7.09
N ALA A 368 -18.59 -17.07 8.33
CA ALA A 368 -19.43 -16.81 9.49
C ALA A 368 -19.50 -15.30 9.76
N LEU A 369 -20.67 -14.82 10.18
CA LEU A 369 -20.89 -13.44 10.64
C LEU A 369 -20.47 -13.36 12.11
N HIS A 370 -19.64 -12.36 12.43
CA HIS A 370 -19.23 -12.13 13.81
C HIS A 370 -20.35 -11.40 14.55
N ASP A 371 -21.07 -12.13 15.41
CA ASP A 371 -22.13 -11.60 16.26
C ASP A 371 -21.59 -11.16 17.64
N PRO A 372 -22.35 -10.34 18.39
CA PRO A 372 -21.92 -9.83 19.69
C PRO A 372 -21.81 -10.88 20.80
N GLU A 373 -22.49 -12.01 20.68
CA GLU A 373 -22.48 -13.09 21.68
C GLU A 373 -21.36 -14.11 21.41
N GLY A 374 -20.83 -14.12 20.19
CA GLY A 374 -19.72 -14.96 19.75
C GLY A 374 -20.13 -16.36 19.31
N ASP A 375 -21.40 -16.56 18.94
CA ASP A 375 -21.98 -17.87 18.62
C ASP A 375 -21.57 -18.34 17.20
N HIS A 376 -21.44 -17.40 16.25
CA HIS A 376 -21.05 -17.63 14.85
C HIS A 376 -22.02 -18.57 14.10
N ASP A 377 -23.29 -18.56 14.50
CA ASP A 377 -24.35 -19.42 13.98
C ASP A 377 -24.94 -18.94 12.66
N TRP A 378 -24.60 -17.74 12.19
CA TRP A 378 -25.06 -17.17 10.92
C TRP A 378 -23.90 -16.93 9.96
N GLY A 379 -24.16 -17.00 8.66
CA GLY A 379 -23.10 -16.85 7.67
C GLY A 379 -23.56 -16.76 6.23
N ILE A 380 -22.56 -16.56 5.38
CA ILE A 380 -22.65 -16.51 3.92
C ILE A 380 -22.01 -17.80 3.39
N GLU A 381 -22.76 -18.54 2.59
CA GLU A 381 -22.27 -19.66 1.79
C GLU A 381 -22.23 -19.23 0.32
N ALA A 382 -21.11 -19.50 -0.35
CA ALA A 382 -20.90 -19.12 -1.73
C ALA A 382 -20.02 -20.11 -2.48
N THR A 383 -20.03 -19.99 -3.80
CA THR A 383 -19.07 -20.67 -4.69
C THR A 383 -18.20 -19.66 -5.39
N VAL A 384 -16.94 -20.01 -5.64
CA VAL A 384 -15.99 -19.17 -6.37
C VAL A 384 -15.68 -19.83 -7.70
N ASP A 385 -15.96 -19.14 -8.79
CA ASP A 385 -15.74 -19.64 -10.16
C ASP A 385 -14.31 -19.31 -10.61
N LEU A 386 -13.46 -20.33 -10.79
CA LEU A 386 -12.04 -20.11 -11.06
C LEU A 386 -11.78 -19.54 -12.46
N ASP A 387 -12.55 -19.97 -13.46
CA ASP A 387 -12.37 -19.50 -14.84
C ASP A 387 -12.88 -18.06 -14.98
N ALA A 388 -14.05 -17.76 -14.40
CA ALA A 388 -14.55 -16.39 -14.36
C ALA A 388 -13.61 -15.45 -13.57
N SER A 389 -13.00 -15.95 -12.49
CA SER A 389 -12.03 -15.17 -11.70
C SER A 389 -10.77 -14.84 -12.50
N ASN A 390 -10.29 -15.79 -13.31
CA ASN A 390 -9.15 -15.55 -14.20
C ASN A 390 -9.47 -14.52 -15.29
N GLU A 391 -10.69 -14.54 -15.83
CA GLU A 391 -11.13 -13.58 -16.85
C GLU A 391 -11.33 -12.17 -16.26
N ALA A 392 -11.91 -12.08 -15.06
CA ALA A 392 -12.18 -10.80 -14.40
C ALA A 392 -10.94 -10.17 -13.73
N GLY A 393 -9.90 -10.96 -13.45
CA GLY A 393 -8.73 -10.49 -12.69
C GLY A 393 -9.02 -10.27 -11.19
N GLU A 394 -10.17 -10.71 -10.70
CA GLU A 394 -10.62 -10.63 -9.31
C GLU A 394 -11.38 -11.91 -8.91
N ALA A 395 -11.61 -12.12 -7.61
CA ALA A 395 -12.32 -13.31 -7.15
C ALA A 395 -13.83 -13.21 -7.45
N VAL A 396 -14.33 -14.01 -8.39
CA VAL A 396 -15.75 -14.05 -8.75
C VAL A 396 -16.51 -14.96 -7.78
N VAL A 397 -17.08 -14.34 -6.74
CA VAL A 397 -17.89 -14.99 -5.72
C VAL A 397 -19.36 -15.00 -6.13
N ARG A 398 -20.01 -16.15 -6.03
CA ARG A 398 -21.45 -16.34 -6.28
C ARG A 398 -22.11 -16.82 -4.99
N VAL A 399 -22.80 -15.90 -4.31
CA VAL A 399 -23.56 -16.22 -3.09
C VAL A 399 -24.64 -17.23 -3.42
N THR A 400 -24.66 -18.33 -2.67
CA THR A 400 -25.65 -19.40 -2.81
C THR A 400 -26.69 -19.35 -1.70
N ARG A 401 -26.30 -18.87 -0.51
CA ARG A 401 -27.17 -18.84 0.67
C ARG A 401 -26.60 -17.87 1.71
N VAL A 402 -27.50 -17.19 2.41
CA VAL A 402 -27.21 -16.42 3.62
C VAL A 402 -28.22 -16.86 4.68
N GLY A 403 -27.75 -17.21 5.86
CA GLY A 403 -28.64 -17.75 6.90
C GLY A 403 -27.89 -18.45 8.03
N THR A 404 -28.62 -19.21 8.84
CA THR A 404 -28.03 -20.03 9.90
C THR A 404 -27.12 -21.10 9.30
N LEU A 405 -25.90 -21.21 9.80
CA LEU A 405 -24.92 -22.19 9.37
C LEU A 405 -25.23 -23.53 10.05
N SER A 406 -25.37 -24.60 9.26
CA SER A 406 -25.53 -25.96 9.81
C SER A 406 -24.21 -26.64 10.15
#